data_AF-A0A970MZM8-F1
#
_entry.id   AF-A0A970MZM8-F1
#
_cell.length_a   1.000
_cell.length_b   1.000
_cell.length_c   1.000
_cell.angle_alpha   90.00
_cell.angle_beta   90.00
_cell.angle_gamma   90.00
#
_symmetry.space_group_name_H-M   'P 1'
#
loop_
_entity.id
_entity.type
_entity.pdbx_description
1 polymer ?
#
loop_
_entity_poly.entity_id
_entity_poly.type
_entity_poly.pdbx_seq_one_letter_code
_entity_poly.pdbx_strand_id
1 'polypeptide(L)'
;MADEKPGPQPGSEGARRIAEAHRGSREHDREGGFAANPELAKEAGRKGGEAVKRKYGPQFYREIGRKGGETVKQERGSEFYAEIGRRGGEMRSQRMKERMAKEKEKEEKND
;
A
#
# COMPACT_ATOMS: atom_id res chain seq x y z
N MET A 1 7.45 26.62 15.71
CA MET A 1 8.40 25.75 16.43
C MET A 1 7.57 24.82 17.29
N ALA A 2 7.63 23.50 17.06
CA ALA A 2 6.90 22.55 17.89
C ALA A 2 7.73 22.31 19.16
N ASP A 3 7.18 22.66 20.32
CA ASP A 3 7.78 22.31 21.61
C ASP A 3 7.81 20.79 21.74
N GLU A 4 9.00 20.21 21.57
CA GLU A 4 9.27 18.82 21.88
C GLU A 4 9.19 18.69 23.40
N LYS A 5 7.98 18.43 23.91
CA LYS A 5 7.76 18.24 25.34
C LYS A 5 8.64 17.08 25.79
N PRO A 6 9.62 17.30 26.69
CA PRO A 6 10.50 16.23 27.12
C PRO A 6 9.66 15.13 27.76
N GLY A 7 9.94 13.89 27.38
CA GLY A 7 9.28 12.73 27.96
C GLY A 7 9.45 12.68 29.49
N PRO A 8 8.65 11.86 30.19
CA PRO A 8 8.75 11.75 31.64
C PRO A 8 10.16 11.31 32.02
N GLN A 9 10.71 11.93 33.07
CA GLN A 9 12.05 11.64 33.54
C GLN A 9 12.17 10.14 33.91
N PRO A 10 13.27 9.46 33.54
CA PRO A 10 13.50 8.07 33.91
C PRO A 10 13.32 7.84 35.42
N GLY A 11 12.55 6.84 35.80
CA GLY A 11 12.26 6.51 37.21
C GLY A 11 11.12 7.30 37.85
N SER A 12 10.61 8.36 37.20
CA SER A 12 9.43 9.11 37.66
C SER A 12 8.16 8.24 37.66
N GLU A 13 7.15 8.64 38.44
CA GLU A 13 5.86 7.95 38.47
C GLU A 13 5.20 7.89 37.08
N GLY A 14 5.35 8.95 36.27
CA GLY A 14 4.91 8.98 34.87
C GLY A 14 5.63 7.94 34.01
N ALA A 15 6.95 7.81 34.16
CA ALA A 15 7.72 6.77 33.47
C ALA A 15 7.32 5.36 33.95
N ARG A 16 7.03 5.18 35.24
CA ARG A 16 6.56 3.91 35.81
C ARG A 16 5.17 3.54 35.31
N ARG A 17 4.22 4.48 35.24
CA ARG A 17 2.87 4.26 34.69
C ARG A 17 2.92 3.83 33.22
N ILE A 18 3.78 4.47 32.41
CA ILE A 18 3.99 4.06 31.02
C ILE A 18 4.62 2.66 30.97
N ALA A 19 5.68 2.42 31.73
CA ALA A 19 6.33 1.10 31.79
C ALA A 19 5.40 -0.01 32.29
N GLU A 20 4.47 0.30 33.18
CA GLU A 20 3.47 -0.63 33.72
C GLU A 20 2.34 -0.91 32.71
N ALA A 21 1.83 0.13 32.03
CA ALA A 21 0.89 -0.02 30.93
C ALA A 21 1.45 -0.87 29.78
N HIS A 22 2.77 -0.80 29.55
CA HIS A 22 3.48 -1.61 28.55
C HIS A 22 4.05 -2.94 29.08
N ARG A 23 3.89 -3.26 30.38
CA ARG A 23 4.43 -4.50 30.98
C ARG A 23 3.73 -5.75 30.46
N GLY A 24 2.47 -5.64 30.03
CA GLY A 24 1.70 -6.72 29.40
C GLY A 24 1.96 -6.90 27.89
N SER A 25 2.71 -6.01 27.25
CA SER A 25 2.94 -6.04 25.79
C SER A 25 3.95 -7.10 25.33
N ARG A 26 4.72 -7.67 26.26
CA ARG A 26 5.79 -8.64 25.97
C ARG A 26 5.29 -9.99 25.45
N GLU A 27 4.00 -10.29 25.55
CA GLU A 27 3.42 -11.48 24.92
C GLU A 27 3.26 -11.30 23.40
N HIS A 28 2.86 -10.11 22.94
CA HIS A 28 2.76 -9.80 21.51
C HIS A 28 4.11 -9.64 20.81
N ASP A 29 5.20 -9.38 21.54
CA ASP A 29 6.55 -9.34 20.98
C ASP A 29 7.09 -10.74 20.62
N ARG A 30 6.52 -11.83 21.20
CA ARG A 30 6.94 -13.21 20.90
C ARG A 30 6.40 -13.73 19.57
N GLU A 31 5.24 -13.26 19.14
CA GLU A 31 4.63 -13.63 17.85
C GLU A 31 5.24 -12.85 16.67
N GLY A 32 6.10 -11.87 17.00
CA GLY A 32 6.69 -10.93 16.08
C GLY A 32 5.66 -9.93 15.54
N GLY A 33 6.12 -8.70 15.23
CA GLY A 33 5.23 -7.65 14.72
C GLY A 33 4.60 -7.99 13.36
N PHE A 34 3.95 -7.02 12.72
CA PHE A 34 3.32 -7.20 11.40
C PHE A 34 4.25 -7.78 10.32
N ALA A 35 5.58 -7.64 10.46
CA ALA A 35 6.55 -8.25 9.56
C ALA A 35 6.68 -9.78 9.74
N ALA A 36 6.51 -10.28 10.96
CA ALA A 36 6.57 -11.71 11.28
C ALA A 36 5.22 -12.42 11.05
N ASN A 37 4.11 -11.67 11.04
CA ASN A 37 2.76 -12.20 10.83
C ASN A 37 2.04 -11.49 9.67
N PRO A 38 2.20 -11.98 8.42
CA PRO A 38 1.58 -11.38 7.24
C PRO A 38 0.05 -11.36 7.27
N GLU A 39 -0.59 -12.36 7.87
CA GLU A 39 -2.06 -12.41 7.95
C GLU A 39 -2.61 -11.36 8.92
N LEU A 40 -1.94 -11.16 10.06
CA LEU A 40 -2.27 -10.07 10.98
C LEU A 40 -2.07 -8.70 10.31
N ALA A 41 -0.99 -8.52 9.56
CA ALA A 41 -0.72 -7.29 8.81
C ALA A 41 -1.80 -7.01 7.76
N LYS A 42 -2.23 -8.05 7.04
CA LYS A 42 -3.29 -7.98 6.04
C LYS A 42 -4.63 -7.64 6.66
N GLU A 43 -4.98 -8.26 7.78
CA GLU A 43 -6.23 -7.96 8.49
C GLU A 43 -6.24 -6.53 9.03
N ALA A 44 -5.14 -6.09 9.65
CA ALA A 44 -4.98 -4.73 10.15
C ALA A 44 -5.06 -3.71 9.00
N GLY A 45 -4.38 -3.97 7.88
CA GLY A 45 -4.44 -3.15 6.67
C GLY A 45 -5.85 -3.03 6.10
N ARG A 46 -6.59 -4.15 6.03
CA ARG A 46 -8.00 -4.16 5.60
C ARG A 46 -8.87 -3.31 6.52
N LYS A 47 -8.81 -3.53 7.84
CA LYS A 47 -9.59 -2.77 8.83
C LYS A 47 -9.27 -1.28 8.76
N GLY A 48 -8.00 -0.92 8.64
CA GLY A 48 -7.55 0.47 8.49
C GLY A 48 -8.10 1.11 7.21
N GLY A 49 -8.01 0.41 6.08
CA GLY A 49 -8.56 0.86 4.81
C GLY A 49 -10.08 1.06 4.84
N GLU A 50 -10.81 0.11 5.44
CA GLU A 50 -12.27 0.22 5.63
C GLU A 50 -12.65 1.40 6.52
N ALA A 51 -11.91 1.65 7.61
CA ALA A 51 -12.16 2.79 8.49
C ALA A 51 -11.96 4.12 7.77
N VAL A 52 -10.87 4.26 6.99
CA VAL A 52 -10.60 5.45 6.18
C VAL A 52 -11.69 5.64 5.12
N LYS A 53 -12.07 4.56 4.41
CA LYS A 53 -13.13 4.61 3.41
C LYS A 53 -14.47 5.06 4.01
N ARG A 54 -14.84 4.54 5.18
CA ARG A 54 -16.07 4.94 5.90
C ARG A 54 -16.01 6.41 6.33
N LYS A 55 -14.85 6.89 6.79
CA LYS A 55 -14.68 8.25 7.30
C LYS A 55 -14.68 9.32 6.19
N TYR A 56 -13.98 9.06 5.08
CA TYR A 56 -13.70 10.08 4.06
C TYR A 56 -14.43 9.86 2.73
N GLY A 57 -14.95 8.66 2.49
CA GLY A 57 -15.72 8.35 1.29
C GLY A 57 -14.91 8.40 -0.02
N PRO A 58 -15.60 8.33 -1.17
CA PRO A 58 -14.96 8.20 -2.48
C PRO A 58 -14.29 9.51 -2.98
N GLN A 59 -14.72 10.68 -2.50
CA GLN A 59 -14.12 11.96 -2.91
C GLN A 59 -12.66 12.08 -2.48
N PHE A 60 -12.34 11.57 -1.29
CA PHE A 60 -10.97 11.56 -0.77
C PHE A 60 -9.99 10.84 -1.70
N TYR A 61 -10.37 9.65 -2.20
CA TYR A 61 -9.53 8.90 -3.12
C TYR A 61 -9.36 9.60 -4.47
N ARG A 62 -10.40 10.32 -4.94
CA ARG A 62 -10.30 11.14 -6.15
C ARG A 62 -9.32 12.29 -5.96
N GLU A 63 -9.38 12.98 -4.83
CA GLU A 63 -8.52 14.12 -4.55
C GLU A 63 -7.05 13.71 -4.39
N ILE A 64 -6.76 12.66 -3.62
CA ILE A 64 -5.38 12.17 -3.47
C ILE A 64 -4.83 11.63 -4.80
N GLY A 65 -5.68 10.98 -5.61
CA GLY A 65 -5.30 10.53 -6.95
C GLY A 65 -4.98 11.69 -7.89
N ARG A 66 -5.81 12.75 -7.87
CA ARG A 66 -5.55 13.97 -8.64
C ARG A 66 -4.24 14.62 -8.23
N LYS A 67 -4.03 14.83 -6.92
CA LYS A 67 -2.80 15.41 -6.37
C LYS A 67 -1.55 14.62 -6.80
N GLY A 68 -1.58 13.29 -6.66
CA GLY A 68 -0.47 12.44 -7.11
C GLY A 68 -0.22 12.53 -8.61
N GLY A 69 -1.28 12.56 -9.42
CA GLY A 69 -1.15 12.75 -10.87
C GLY A 69 -0.59 14.11 -11.26
N GLU A 70 -1.01 15.18 -10.58
CA GLU A 70 -0.48 16.54 -10.78
C GLU A 70 1.02 16.62 -10.43
N THR A 71 1.45 16.02 -9.32
CA THR A 71 2.86 15.93 -8.94
C THR A 71 3.69 15.21 -10.00
N VAL A 72 3.24 14.02 -10.44
CA VAL A 72 3.96 13.25 -11.47
C VAL A 72 4.04 14.02 -12.79
N LYS A 73 2.96 14.70 -13.18
CA LYS A 73 2.94 15.53 -14.38
C LYS A 73 3.94 16.70 -14.30
N GLN A 74 4.05 17.33 -13.15
CA GLN A 74 5.03 18.41 -12.94
C GLN A 74 6.47 17.89 -13.00
N GLU A 75 6.76 16.75 -12.39
CA GLU A 75 8.12 16.19 -12.33
C GLU A 75 8.59 15.57 -13.66
N ARG A 76 7.70 14.85 -14.36
CA ARG A 76 8.09 14.01 -15.50
C ARG A 76 7.52 14.46 -16.86
N GLY A 77 6.61 15.44 -16.86
CA GLY A 77 6.04 16.00 -18.07
C GLY A 77 5.17 15.01 -18.87
N SER A 78 4.85 15.39 -20.10
CA SER A 78 3.94 14.65 -20.99
C SER A 78 4.55 13.36 -21.57
N GLU A 79 5.86 13.34 -21.79
CA GLU A 79 6.57 12.18 -22.37
C GLU A 79 6.40 10.92 -21.52
N PHE A 80 6.41 11.07 -20.19
CA PHE A 80 6.17 9.99 -19.26
C PHE A 80 4.81 9.30 -19.49
N TYR A 81 3.75 10.08 -19.74
CA TYR A 81 2.42 9.53 -20.01
C TYR A 81 2.34 8.86 -21.38
N ALA A 82 3.05 9.41 -22.37
CA ALA A 82 3.16 8.80 -23.70
C ALA A 82 3.88 7.44 -23.64
N GLU A 83 4.96 7.35 -22.86
CA GLU A 83 5.73 6.12 -22.67
C GLU A 83 4.90 5.03 -21.97
N ILE A 84 4.26 5.34 -20.83
CA ILE A 84 3.42 4.36 -20.13
C ILE A 84 2.23 3.92 -20.99
N GLY A 85 1.67 4.83 -21.79
CA GLY A 85 0.59 4.52 -22.73
C GLY A 85 1.05 3.56 -23.83
N ARG A 86 2.22 3.83 -24.43
CA ARG A 86 2.85 2.97 -25.43
C ARG A 86 3.13 1.58 -24.87
N ARG A 87 3.81 1.50 -23.73
CA ARG A 87 4.14 0.23 -23.05
C ARG A 87 2.88 -0.56 -22.70
N GLY A 88 1.82 0.11 -22.25
CA GLY A 88 0.52 -0.49 -22.02
C GLY A 88 -0.11 -1.07 -23.29
N GLY A 89 0.01 -0.37 -24.42
CA GLY A 89 -0.44 -0.84 -25.73
C GLY A 89 0.34 -2.05 -26.24
N GLU A 90 1.67 -2.01 -26.13
CA GLU A 90 2.56 -3.11 -26.52
C GLU A 90 2.25 -4.39 -25.74
N MET A 91 2.09 -4.31 -24.42
CA MET A 91 1.70 -5.45 -23.59
C MET A 91 0.36 -6.06 -24.03
N ARG A 92 -0.62 -5.23 -24.39
CA ARG A 92 -1.91 -5.72 -24.91
C ARG A 92 -1.74 -6.44 -26.24
N SER A 93 -0.94 -5.87 -27.15
CA SER A 93 -0.65 -6.48 -28.45
C SER A 93 0.06 -7.83 -28.32
N GLN A 94 1.08 -7.92 -27.46
CA GLN A 94 1.80 -9.16 -27.19
C GLN A 94 0.87 -10.25 -26.65
N ARG A 95 0.06 -9.93 -25.63
CA ARG A 95 -0.95 -10.87 -25.09
C ARG A 95 -1.95 -11.35 -26.15
N MET A 96 -2.33 -10.48 -27.09
CA MET A 96 -3.23 -10.87 -28.17
C MET A 96 -2.56 -11.84 -29.14
N LYS A 97 -1.32 -11.56 -29.55
CA LYS A 97 -0.53 -12.46 -30.41
C LYS A 97 -0.31 -13.82 -29.76
N GLU A 98 0.03 -13.85 -28.47
CA GLU A 98 0.19 -15.10 -27.71
C GLU A 98 -1.10 -15.91 -27.64
N ARG A 99 -2.26 -15.25 -27.44
CA ARG A 99 -3.56 -15.93 -27.43
C ARG A 99 -3.88 -16.53 -28.80
N MET A 100 -3.68 -15.76 -29.87
CA MET A 100 -3.90 -16.25 -31.23
C MET A 100 -2.97 -17.41 -31.60
N ALA A 101 -1.69 -17.35 -31.18
CA ALA A 101 -0.75 -18.45 -31.38
C ALA A 101 -1.20 -19.71 -30.63
N LYS A 102 -1.62 -19.58 -29.37
CA LYS A 102 -2.16 -20.69 -28.57
C LYS A 102 -3.46 -21.26 -29.13
N GLU A 103 -4.29 -20.45 -29.78
CA GLU A 103 -5.52 -20.88 -30.43
C GLU A 103 -5.19 -21.69 -31.70
N LYS A 104 -4.26 -21.23 -32.53
CA LYS A 104 -3.78 -21.96 -33.71
C LYS A 104 -3.11 -23.30 -33.36
N GLU A 105 -2.24 -23.31 -32.36
CA GLU A 105 -1.60 -24.56 -31.88
C GLU A 105 -2.61 -25.57 -31.31
N LYS A 106 -3.77 -25.12 -30.83
CA LYS A 106 -4.84 -26.01 -30.39
C LYS A 106 -5.64 -26.56 -31.56
N GLU A 107 -5.89 -25.76 -32.60
CA GLU A 107 -6.54 -26.23 -33.83
C GLU A 107 -5.68 -27.27 -34.53
N GLU A 108 -4.38 -27.02 -34.71
CA GLU A 108 -3.44 -27.96 -35.35
C GLU A 108 -3.22 -29.27 -34.56
N LYS A 109 -3.49 -29.28 -33.25
CA LYS A 109 -3.40 -30.51 -32.42
C LYS A 109 -4.72 -31.29 -32.34
N ASN A 110 -5.81 -30.71 -32.84
CA ASN A 110 -7.14 -31.31 -32.84
C ASN A 110 -7.52 -31.89 -34.22
N ASP A 111 -6.70 -31.69 -35.25
CA ASP A 111 -6.71 -32.42 -36.54
C ASP A 111 -5.74 -33.60 -36.53
#